data_AF-A0A5A7T9J9-F1
#
_entry.id   AF-A0A5A7T9J9-F1
#
_cell.length_a   1.000
_cell.length_b   1.000
_cell.length_c   1.000
_cell.angle_alpha   90.00
_cell.angle_beta   90.00
_cell.angle_gamma   90.00
#
_symmetry.space_group_name_H-M   'P 1'
#
loop_
_entity.id
_entity.type
_entity.pdbx_description
1 polymer ?
#
loop_
_entity_poly.entity_id
_entity_poly.type
_entity_poly.pdbx_seq_one_letter_code
_entity_poly.pdbx_strand_id
1 'polypeptide(L)'
;MFESPVEEGWRYWVRWQVPVCGLIIAIPCVFALKFIRKSMTKPLLLSDLWSTHWRHLSPLWLLLYRAFAFVCCVQLLYEIVALHGPFVFFFYTQWTMALVAIYFALGTVVSAYGYWCPSRKTRSKTEEDVKLMEKDLKKNVDIVKEDTIKVQNECAQQEFQEKAGCLGTLMQMAYLAAAGASVLTDVVFWCLLVPFLLGENFQVSLLIGSIHALNAVFLLGDTALNSLSFPFGGFAYFVAFGGLYVIFQWTVHACCVNWWPYPFFELSTPWAPLWYLGLAVIHIPCYGIYALIVKAKYSLLPRLFPHAFVKSF
;
A
#
# COMPACT_ATOMS: atom_id res chain seq x y z
N MET A 1 -18.37 -32.76 -35.81
CA MET A 1 -19.20 -31.63 -35.38
C MET A 1 -18.33 -30.83 -34.44
N PHE A 2 -17.66 -29.79 -34.95
CA PHE A 2 -16.87 -28.90 -34.11
C PHE A 2 -17.87 -28.04 -33.33
N GLU A 3 -17.90 -28.19 -32.01
CA GLU A 3 -18.74 -27.36 -31.13
C GLU A 3 -18.41 -25.88 -31.38
N SER A 4 -19.43 -25.02 -31.34
CA SER A 4 -19.20 -23.58 -31.53
C SER A 4 -18.37 -23.03 -30.36
N PRO A 5 -17.54 -21.98 -30.55
CA PRO A 5 -16.74 -21.38 -29.47
C PRO A 5 -17.57 -20.94 -28.25
N VAL A 6 -18.88 -20.75 -28.43
CA VAL A 6 -19.85 -20.39 -27.37
C VAL A 6 -20.22 -21.60 -26.49
N GLU A 7 -20.28 -22.81 -27.06
CA GLU A 7 -20.56 -24.04 -26.29
C GLU A 7 -19.37 -24.47 -25.42
N GLU A 8 -18.14 -24.22 -25.90
CA GLU A 8 -16.92 -24.45 -25.13
C GLU A 8 -16.77 -23.43 -23.99
N GLY A 9 -17.21 -22.18 -24.22
CA GLY A 9 -17.15 -21.08 -23.27
C GLY A 9 -17.95 -21.29 -21.98
N TRP A 10 -19.23 -21.69 -22.06
CA TRP A 10 -20.02 -21.90 -20.83
C TRP A 10 -19.61 -23.19 -20.11
N ARG A 11 -19.26 -24.25 -20.86
CA ARG A 11 -18.79 -25.53 -20.32
C ARG A 11 -17.50 -25.38 -19.53
N TYR A 12 -16.66 -24.41 -19.87
CA TYR A 12 -15.47 -24.06 -19.10
C TYR A 12 -15.80 -23.61 -17.67
N TRP A 13 -16.82 -22.77 -17.49
CA TRP A 13 -17.16 -22.18 -16.19
C TRP A 13 -17.95 -23.09 -15.24
N VAL A 14 -18.58 -24.15 -15.76
CA VAL A 14 -19.30 -25.15 -14.94
C VAL A 14 -18.42 -26.32 -14.48
N ARG A 15 -17.13 -26.34 -14.87
CA ARG A 15 -16.19 -27.36 -14.42
C ARG A 15 -16.02 -27.29 -12.91
N TRP A 16 -15.86 -28.45 -12.26
CA TRP A 16 -15.74 -28.54 -10.79
C TRP A 16 -14.56 -27.74 -10.22
N GLN A 17 -13.51 -27.52 -11.01
CA GLN A 17 -12.35 -26.72 -10.63
C GLN A 17 -12.74 -25.27 -10.30
N VAL A 18 -13.69 -24.70 -11.04
CA VAL A 18 -14.10 -23.30 -10.91
C VAL A 18 -14.69 -23.00 -9.53
N PRO A 19 -15.73 -23.70 -9.01
CA PRO A 19 -16.24 -23.44 -7.68
C PRO A 19 -15.20 -23.76 -6.58
N VAL A 20 -14.33 -24.75 -6.76
CA VAL A 20 -13.28 -25.07 -5.79
C VAL A 20 -12.24 -23.94 -5.70
N CYS A 21 -11.69 -23.50 -6.83
CA CYS A 21 -10.79 -22.35 -6.89
C CYS A 21 -11.46 -21.07 -6.38
N GLY A 22 -12.73 -20.89 -6.71
CA GLY A 22 -13.55 -19.78 -6.22
C GLY A 22 -13.64 -19.77 -4.70
N LEU A 23 -13.87 -20.91 -4.05
CA LEU A 23 -13.90 -21.02 -2.59
C LEU A 23 -12.53 -20.76 -1.95
N ILE A 24 -11.45 -21.25 -2.55
CA ILE A 24 -10.07 -21.03 -2.07
C ILE A 24 -9.75 -19.53 -2.00
N ILE A 25 -10.28 -18.72 -2.92
CA ILE A 25 -10.07 -17.27 -2.94
C ILE A 25 -11.11 -16.54 -2.08
N ALA A 26 -12.38 -16.90 -2.21
CA ALA A 26 -13.49 -16.21 -1.54
C ALA A 26 -13.39 -16.32 -0.01
N ILE A 27 -13.02 -17.48 0.52
CA ILE A 27 -12.96 -17.70 1.97
C ILE A 27 -11.95 -16.73 2.64
N PRO A 28 -10.66 -16.70 2.26
CA PRO A 28 -9.70 -15.72 2.80
C PRO A 28 -10.13 -14.27 2.58
N CYS A 29 -10.69 -13.94 1.41
CA CYS A 29 -11.13 -12.58 1.11
C CYS A 29 -12.27 -12.13 2.03
N VAL A 30 -13.26 -12.99 2.29
CA VAL A 30 -14.36 -12.67 3.21
C VAL A 30 -13.84 -12.45 4.63
N PHE A 31 -12.92 -13.29 5.11
CA PHE A 31 -12.29 -13.09 6.41
C PHE A 31 -11.47 -11.79 6.47
N ALA A 32 -10.69 -11.50 5.43
CA ALA A 32 -9.92 -10.27 5.31
C ALA A 32 -10.84 -9.03 5.34
N LEU A 33 -11.90 -9.00 4.54
CA LEU A 33 -12.85 -7.88 4.51
C LEU A 33 -13.57 -7.70 5.85
N LYS A 34 -13.98 -8.78 6.52
CA LYS A 34 -14.55 -8.72 7.88
C LYS A 34 -13.55 -8.13 8.88
N PHE A 35 -12.29 -8.54 8.79
CA PHE A 35 -11.22 -8.02 9.66
C PHE A 35 -10.93 -6.55 9.41
N ILE A 36 -10.84 -6.13 8.14
CA ILE A 36 -10.64 -4.73 7.73
C ILE A 36 -11.79 -3.87 8.27
N ARG A 37 -13.04 -4.29 8.03
CA ARG A 37 -14.23 -3.58 8.52
C ARG A 37 -14.22 -3.39 10.04
N LYS A 38 -13.74 -4.39 10.78
CA LYS A 38 -13.59 -4.31 12.24
C LYS A 38 -12.41 -3.43 12.67
N SER A 39 -11.33 -3.38 11.90
CA SER A 39 -10.09 -2.69 12.25
C SER A 39 -10.12 -1.19 11.94
N MET A 40 -10.92 -0.76 10.97
CA MET A 40 -11.12 0.64 10.57
C MET A 40 -11.80 1.50 11.66
N THR A 41 -12.20 0.92 12.80
CA THR A 41 -12.80 1.65 13.93
C THR A 41 -11.78 2.23 14.91
N LYS A 42 -10.47 2.00 14.70
CA LYS A 42 -9.41 2.54 15.56
C LYS A 42 -8.74 3.73 14.88
N PRO A 43 -8.75 4.93 15.49
CA PRO A 43 -8.07 6.09 14.91
C PRO A 43 -6.55 5.85 14.89
N LEU A 44 -5.93 6.09 13.74
CA LEU A 44 -4.47 6.09 13.60
C LEU A 44 -3.88 7.33 14.27
N LEU A 45 -2.72 7.17 14.92
CA LEU A 45 -2.01 8.30 15.49
C LEU A 45 -1.39 9.12 14.35
N LEU A 46 -2.01 10.26 14.05
CA LEU A 46 -1.69 11.11 12.89
C LEU A 46 -0.22 11.56 12.87
N SER A 47 0.42 11.70 14.05
CA SER A 47 1.81 12.11 14.18
C SER A 47 2.81 11.15 13.54
N ASP A 48 2.48 9.85 13.47
CA ASP A 48 3.43 8.81 13.06
C ASP A 48 3.57 8.70 11.54
N LEU A 49 2.66 9.36 10.80
CA LEU A 49 2.55 9.26 9.34
C LEU A 49 3.59 10.09 8.58
N TRP A 50 4.04 11.19 9.17
CA TRP A 50 5.02 12.11 8.59
C TRP A 50 6.26 12.32 9.46
N SER A 51 6.36 11.65 10.60
CA SER A 51 7.59 11.66 11.39
C SER A 51 8.64 10.70 10.84
N THR A 52 9.89 11.07 11.09
CA THR A 52 11.08 10.26 10.82
C THR A 52 11.51 9.61 12.13
N HIS A 53 12.12 8.42 12.07
CA HIS A 53 12.77 7.82 13.25
C HIS A 53 14.14 8.43 13.55
N TRP A 54 14.57 9.42 12.77
CA TRP A 54 15.91 9.96 12.82
C TRP A 54 15.87 11.35 13.45
N ARG A 55 16.50 11.52 14.62
CA ARG A 55 16.46 12.75 15.44
C ARG A 55 16.85 14.01 14.67
N HIS A 56 17.76 13.88 13.72
CA HIS A 56 18.31 15.00 12.96
C HIS A 56 17.83 15.05 11.50
N LEU A 57 16.99 14.10 11.09
CA LEU A 57 16.45 14.10 9.73
C LEU A 57 15.16 14.93 9.70
N SER A 58 15.21 16.09 9.04
CA SER A 58 14.04 16.93 8.88
C SER A 58 12.93 16.17 8.14
N PRO A 59 11.64 16.41 8.46
CA PRO A 59 10.51 15.83 7.72
C PRO A 59 10.53 16.14 6.22
N LEU A 60 11.26 17.18 5.81
CA LEU A 60 11.49 17.55 4.42
C LEU A 60 12.18 16.42 3.62
N TRP A 61 13.14 15.71 4.19
CA TRP A 61 13.82 14.61 3.48
C TRP A 61 12.88 13.44 3.20
N LEU A 62 11.98 13.13 4.13
CA LEU A 62 10.95 12.11 3.92
C LEU A 62 9.98 12.54 2.82
N LEU A 63 9.57 13.82 2.82
CA LEU A 63 8.75 14.39 1.75
C LEU A 63 9.43 14.29 0.38
N LEU A 64 10.69 14.73 0.27
CA LEU A 64 11.45 14.70 -0.97
C LEU A 64 11.63 13.27 -1.49
N TYR A 65 11.93 12.33 -0.59
CA TYR A 65 12.05 10.91 -0.94
C TYR A 65 10.74 10.35 -1.51
N ARG A 66 9.60 10.61 -0.84
CA ARG A 66 8.28 10.14 -1.29
C ARG A 66 7.88 10.75 -2.63
N ALA A 67 8.15 12.03 -2.83
CA ALA A 67 7.89 12.71 -4.10
C ALA A 67 8.76 12.13 -5.23
N PHE A 68 10.04 11.89 -4.96
CA PHE A 68 10.95 11.27 -5.92
C PHE A 68 10.50 9.86 -6.30
N ALA A 69 10.21 9.01 -5.31
CA ALA A 69 9.72 7.66 -5.54
C ALA A 69 8.40 7.65 -6.32
N PHE A 70 7.47 8.56 -6.00
CA PHE A 70 6.23 8.73 -6.76
C PHE A 70 6.49 9.03 -8.24
N VAL A 71 7.34 10.02 -8.54
CA VAL A 71 7.67 10.40 -9.92
C VAL A 71 8.31 9.23 -10.66
N CYS A 72 9.25 8.51 -10.04
CA CYS A 72 9.87 7.33 -10.64
C CYS A 72 8.85 6.22 -10.94
N CYS A 73 7.96 5.89 -10.00
CA CYS A 73 6.94 4.86 -10.22
C CYS A 73 5.99 5.23 -11.35
N VAL A 74 5.53 6.48 -11.40
CA VAL A 74 4.65 6.97 -12.48
C VAL A 74 5.37 6.96 -13.82
N GLN A 75 6.63 7.37 -13.87
CA GLN A 75 7.43 7.36 -15.10
C GLN A 75 7.62 5.94 -15.63
N LEU A 76 7.98 4.98 -14.77
CA LEU A 76 8.14 3.57 -15.17
C LEU A 76 6.81 2.97 -15.66
N LEU A 77 5.71 3.28 -14.96
CA LEU A 77 4.38 2.84 -15.37
C LEU A 77 3.96 3.48 -16.70
N TYR A 78 4.27 4.76 -16.91
CA TYR A 78 4.03 5.44 -18.17
C TYR A 78 4.85 4.82 -19.30
N GLU A 79 6.14 4.58 -19.12
CA GLU A 79 7.03 4.00 -20.13
C GLU A 79 6.57 2.61 -20.56
N ILE A 80 6.23 1.73 -19.60
CA ILE A 80 5.80 0.37 -19.94
C ILE A 80 4.45 0.38 -20.67
N VAL A 81 3.52 1.26 -20.29
CA VAL A 81 2.23 1.46 -20.98
C VAL A 81 2.43 2.12 -22.36
N ALA A 82 3.38 3.04 -22.52
CA ALA A 82 3.66 3.67 -23.81
C ALA A 82 4.24 2.68 -24.82
N LEU A 83 5.10 1.76 -24.35
CA LEU A 83 5.77 0.76 -25.20
C LEU A 83 4.86 -0.40 -25.59
N HIS A 84 4.04 -0.88 -24.65
CA HIS A 84 3.25 -2.10 -24.84
C HIS A 84 1.75 -1.80 -24.95
N GLY A 85 1.29 -0.62 -24.54
CA GLY A 85 -0.12 -0.26 -24.52
C GLY A 85 -0.81 -0.67 -23.20
N PRO A 86 -2.12 -0.43 -23.08
CA PRO A 86 -2.86 -0.64 -21.83
C PRO A 86 -3.00 -2.12 -21.43
N PHE A 87 -2.67 -3.07 -22.32
CA PHE A 87 -2.75 -4.51 -22.01
C PHE A 87 -1.83 -4.91 -20.84
N VAL A 88 -0.80 -4.11 -20.53
CA VAL A 88 0.11 -4.41 -19.42
C VAL A 88 -0.62 -4.51 -18.07
N PHE A 89 -1.78 -3.87 -17.91
CA PHE A 89 -2.62 -3.97 -16.71
C PHE A 89 -3.30 -5.33 -16.52
N PHE A 90 -3.17 -6.27 -17.47
CA PHE A 90 -3.49 -7.67 -17.22
C PHE A 90 -2.47 -8.33 -16.27
N PHE A 91 -1.27 -7.79 -16.11
CA PHE A 91 -0.23 -8.39 -15.25
C PHE A 91 -0.23 -7.80 -13.84
N TYR A 92 -0.02 -8.66 -12.84
CA TYR A 92 -0.02 -8.29 -11.42
C TYR A 92 1.09 -7.28 -11.08
N THR A 93 2.21 -7.32 -11.79
CA THR A 93 3.31 -6.35 -11.63
C THR A 93 2.84 -4.91 -11.79
N GLN A 94 1.97 -4.64 -12.77
CA GLN A 94 1.48 -3.28 -13.03
C GLN A 94 0.48 -2.82 -11.99
N TRP A 95 -0.35 -3.73 -11.48
CA TRP A 95 -1.21 -3.46 -10.32
C TRP A 95 -0.39 -3.11 -9.09
N THR A 96 0.69 -3.84 -8.84
CA THR A 96 1.60 -3.59 -7.71
C THR A 96 2.32 -2.24 -7.87
N MET A 97 2.86 -1.94 -9.05
CA MET A 97 3.49 -0.63 -9.34
C MET A 97 2.51 0.52 -9.16
N ALA A 98 1.27 0.38 -9.67
CA ALA A 98 0.23 1.39 -9.49
C ALA A 98 -0.13 1.58 -8.00
N LEU A 99 -0.24 0.50 -7.22
CA LEU A 99 -0.49 0.57 -5.79
C LEU A 99 0.66 1.26 -5.04
N VAL A 100 1.90 0.96 -5.39
CA VAL A 100 3.09 1.64 -4.84
C VAL A 100 3.10 3.12 -5.20
N ALA A 101 2.75 3.47 -6.44
CA ALA A 101 2.61 4.87 -6.85
C ALA A 101 1.51 5.60 -6.06
N ILE A 102 0.34 4.97 -5.85
CA ILE A 102 -0.74 5.52 -5.01
C ILE A 102 -0.27 5.72 -3.57
N TYR A 103 0.45 4.75 -3.01
CA TYR A 103 1.05 4.87 -1.68
C TYR A 103 1.97 6.11 -1.59
N PHE A 104 2.88 6.28 -2.54
CA PHE A 104 3.80 7.42 -2.54
C PHE A 104 3.12 8.76 -2.84
N ALA A 105 2.06 8.77 -3.66
CA ALA A 105 1.23 9.95 -3.87
C ALA A 105 0.58 10.40 -2.55
N LEU A 106 -0.12 9.47 -1.88
CA LEU A 106 -0.75 9.72 -0.57
C LEU A 106 0.31 10.12 0.47
N GLY A 107 1.44 9.43 0.50
CA GLY A 107 2.55 9.72 1.41
C GLY A 107 3.16 11.10 1.18
N THR A 108 3.28 11.54 -0.08
CA THR A 108 3.76 12.89 -0.43
C THR A 108 2.79 13.93 0.08
N VAL A 109 1.48 13.76 -0.15
CA VAL A 109 0.43 14.65 0.33
C VAL A 109 0.41 14.72 1.86
N VAL A 110 0.45 13.58 2.55
CA VAL A 110 0.45 13.51 4.02
C VAL A 110 1.73 14.10 4.62
N SER A 111 2.90 13.82 4.03
CA SER A 111 4.18 14.44 4.43
C SER A 111 4.19 15.94 4.22
N ALA A 112 3.60 16.42 3.12
CA ALA A 112 3.41 17.83 2.85
C ALA A 112 2.55 18.45 3.96
N TYR A 113 1.38 17.89 4.25
CA TYR A 113 0.53 18.37 5.33
C TYR A 113 1.26 18.46 6.67
N GLY A 114 2.04 17.45 7.04
CA GLY A 114 2.85 17.44 8.26
C GLY A 114 3.96 18.49 8.28
N TYR A 115 4.55 18.82 7.13
CA TYR A 115 5.60 19.83 7.00
C TYR A 115 5.05 21.26 6.99
N TRP A 116 3.95 21.52 6.28
CA TRP A 116 3.34 22.86 6.14
C TRP A 116 2.43 23.26 7.30
N CYS A 117 2.00 22.31 8.14
CA CYS A 117 1.27 22.60 9.38
C CYS A 117 2.07 22.31 10.68
N PRO A 118 3.25 22.93 10.95
CA PRO A 118 3.99 22.72 12.20
C PRO A 118 3.31 23.26 13.47
N SER A 119 2.34 24.19 13.32
CA SER A 119 1.86 25.08 14.40
C SER A 119 1.19 24.38 15.60
N ARG A 120 0.94 23.06 15.55
CA ARG A 120 0.22 22.35 16.62
C ARG A 120 1.07 21.56 17.60
N LYS A 121 2.39 21.40 17.40
CA LYS A 121 3.25 20.74 18.42
C LYS A 121 3.52 21.62 19.65
N THR A 122 3.25 22.93 19.59
CA THR A 122 3.51 23.86 20.70
C THR A 122 2.30 24.09 21.62
N ARG A 123 1.09 23.66 21.25
CA ARG A 123 -0.12 23.98 22.06
C ARG A 123 -0.39 23.02 23.23
N SER A 124 0.27 21.86 23.30
CA SER A 124 0.13 20.94 24.46
C SER A 124 1.20 21.08 25.54
N LYS A 125 2.21 21.94 25.35
CA LYS A 125 3.27 22.18 26.34
C LYS A 125 3.24 23.56 26.99
N THR A 126 2.34 24.44 26.57
CA THR A 126 2.30 25.85 26.98
C THR A 126 0.95 26.21 27.59
N GLU A 127 0.34 25.30 28.36
CA GLU A 127 -0.81 25.63 29.22
C GLU A 127 -0.39 26.40 30.49
N GLU A 128 0.92 26.45 30.80
CA GLU A 128 1.44 27.16 31.96
C GLU A 128 1.75 28.65 31.67
N ASP A 129 2.21 29.01 30.46
CA ASP A 129 2.50 30.43 30.14
C ASP A 129 1.25 31.24 29.76
N VAL A 130 0.19 30.61 29.24
CA VAL A 130 -1.06 31.29 28.86
C VAL A 130 -1.83 31.79 30.09
N LYS A 131 -1.74 31.08 31.23
CA LYS A 131 -2.37 31.48 32.49
C LYS A 131 -1.73 32.72 33.12
N LEU A 132 -0.47 33.00 32.80
CA LEU A 132 0.21 34.22 33.27
C LEU A 132 -0.24 35.45 32.48
N MET A 133 -0.61 35.27 31.20
CA MET A 133 -0.98 36.36 30.29
C MET A 133 -2.49 36.68 30.32
N GLU A 134 -3.34 35.71 30.70
CA GLU A 134 -4.80 35.89 30.85
C GLU A 134 -5.19 36.79 32.04
N LYS A 135 -4.31 36.99 33.02
CA LYS A 135 -4.59 37.88 34.16
C LYS A 135 -4.48 39.37 33.81
N ASP A 136 -3.73 39.72 32.76
CA ASP A 136 -3.48 41.12 32.39
C ASP A 136 -4.37 41.63 31.25
N LEU A 137 -5.09 40.74 30.56
CA LEU A 137 -5.89 41.08 29.37
C LEU A 137 -7.41 41.04 29.60
N LYS A 138 -7.87 41.23 30.84
CA LYS A 138 -9.30 41.47 31.14
C LYS A 138 -9.63 42.96 31.01
N LYS A 139 -9.46 43.52 29.82
CA LYS A 139 -10.03 44.83 29.51
C LYS A 139 -10.38 44.96 28.03
N ASN A 140 -11.70 44.99 27.80
CA ASN A 140 -12.43 45.56 26.67
C ASN A 140 -12.80 44.61 25.51
N VAL A 141 -14.09 44.23 25.52
CA VAL A 141 -15.06 44.37 24.43
C VAL A 141 -14.54 44.09 23.01
N ASP A 142 -14.58 42.82 22.60
CA ASP A 142 -14.72 42.39 21.19
C ASP A 142 -15.22 40.92 21.05
N ILE A 143 -16.03 40.47 22.02
CA ILE A 143 -16.33 39.04 22.25
C ILE A 143 -17.21 38.40 21.14
N VAL A 144 -17.99 39.18 20.38
CA VAL A 144 -18.99 38.60 19.46
C VAL A 144 -18.43 38.27 18.06
N LYS A 145 -17.47 39.05 17.55
CA LYS A 145 -16.81 38.75 16.26
C LYS A 145 -15.71 37.71 16.40
N GLU A 146 -15.02 37.69 17.54
CA GLU A 146 -13.96 36.73 17.81
C GLU A 146 -14.51 35.31 17.98
N ASP A 147 -15.64 35.13 18.67
CA ASP A 147 -16.28 33.81 18.82
C ASP A 147 -16.77 33.24 17.48
N THR A 148 -17.26 34.06 16.56
CA THR A 148 -17.76 33.58 15.26
C THR A 148 -16.61 33.13 14.36
N ILE A 149 -15.51 33.90 14.33
CA ILE A 149 -14.28 33.56 13.57
C ILE A 149 -13.58 32.34 14.20
N LYS A 150 -13.59 32.22 15.52
CA LYS A 150 -12.99 31.11 16.27
C LYS A 150 -13.74 29.81 16.04
N VAL A 151 -15.08 29.83 16.09
CA VAL A 151 -15.93 28.67 15.76
C VAL A 151 -15.78 28.27 14.28
N GLN A 152 -15.68 29.24 13.36
CA GLN A 152 -15.47 28.95 11.94
C GLN A 152 -14.06 28.38 11.65
N ASN A 153 -13.04 28.90 12.33
CA ASN A 153 -11.69 28.33 12.28
C ASN A 153 -11.64 26.94 12.90
N GLU A 154 -12.33 26.68 14.00
CA GLU A 154 -12.42 25.36 14.65
C GLU A 154 -13.16 24.34 13.78
N CYS A 155 -14.25 24.73 13.11
CA CYS A 155 -14.98 23.89 12.17
C CYS A 155 -14.14 23.55 10.93
N ALA A 156 -13.48 24.54 10.32
CA ALA A 156 -12.56 24.31 9.20
C ALA A 156 -11.35 23.46 9.62
N GLN A 157 -10.86 23.65 10.84
CA GLN A 157 -9.78 22.86 11.45
C GLN A 157 -10.18 21.41 11.72
N GLN A 158 -11.43 21.16 12.11
CA GLN A 158 -11.95 19.82 12.33
C GLN A 158 -12.12 19.07 11.01
N GLU A 159 -12.69 19.70 9.98
CA GLU A 159 -12.81 19.12 8.64
C GLU A 159 -11.44 18.81 8.03
N PHE A 160 -10.47 19.71 8.22
CA PHE A 160 -9.10 19.53 7.75
C PHE A 160 -8.39 18.36 8.45
N GLN A 161 -8.58 18.21 9.76
CA GLN A 161 -8.01 17.11 10.54
C GLN A 161 -8.65 15.77 10.19
N GLU A 162 -9.95 15.76 9.91
CA GLU A 162 -10.69 14.59 9.44
C GLU A 162 -10.19 14.14 8.05
N LYS A 163 -10.01 15.07 7.11
CA LYS A 163 -9.42 14.79 5.79
C LYS A 163 -7.99 14.23 5.90
N ALA A 164 -7.15 14.83 6.74
CA ALA A 164 -5.80 14.33 6.99
C ALA A 164 -5.80 12.92 7.61
N GLY A 165 -6.73 12.64 8.53
CA GLY A 165 -6.93 11.30 9.10
C GLY A 165 -7.38 10.27 8.07
N CYS A 166 -8.30 10.65 7.17
CA CYS A 166 -8.76 9.80 6.08
C CYS A 166 -7.61 9.46 5.11
N LEU A 167 -6.86 10.48 4.67
CA LEU A 167 -5.69 10.30 3.79
C LEU A 167 -4.60 9.45 4.46
N GLY A 168 -4.35 9.66 5.75
CA GLY A 168 -3.43 8.82 6.53
C GLY A 168 -3.87 7.36 6.61
N THR A 169 -5.16 7.12 6.76
CA THR A 169 -5.72 5.76 6.76
C THR A 169 -5.58 5.10 5.40
N LEU A 170 -5.91 5.82 4.31
CA LEU A 170 -5.71 5.36 2.93
C LEU A 170 -4.24 5.04 2.64
N MET A 171 -3.34 5.92 3.06
CA MET A 171 -1.90 5.72 2.93
C MET A 171 -1.45 4.44 3.65
N GLN A 172 -1.90 4.24 4.89
CA GLN A 172 -1.55 3.06 5.68
C GLN A 172 -2.10 1.76 5.04
N MET A 173 -3.34 1.78 4.55
CA MET A 173 -3.92 0.63 3.83
C MET A 173 -3.11 0.29 2.58
N ALA A 174 -2.77 1.30 1.78
CA ALA A 174 -1.95 1.14 0.59
C ALA A 174 -0.55 0.59 0.94
N TYR A 175 0.10 1.11 1.99
CA TYR A 175 1.38 0.61 2.48
C TYR A 175 1.35 -0.88 2.84
N LEU A 176 0.35 -1.29 3.63
CA LEU A 176 0.23 -2.66 4.11
C LEU A 176 -0.04 -3.66 2.98
N ALA A 177 -0.84 -3.26 1.98
CA ALA A 177 -1.06 -4.07 0.78
C ALA A 177 0.18 -4.09 -0.14
N ALA A 178 0.79 -2.92 -0.39
CA ALA A 178 1.93 -2.76 -1.29
C ALA A 178 3.17 -3.51 -0.82
N ALA A 179 3.43 -3.52 0.49
CA ALA A 179 4.55 -4.25 1.07
C ALA A 179 4.53 -5.75 0.72
N GLY A 180 3.40 -6.41 0.96
CA GLY A 180 3.23 -7.82 0.60
C GLY A 180 3.22 -8.05 -0.91
N ALA A 181 2.53 -7.18 -1.66
CA ALA A 181 2.41 -7.29 -3.12
C ALA A 181 3.76 -7.13 -3.84
N SER A 182 4.62 -6.22 -3.37
CA SER A 182 5.98 -6.04 -3.90
C SER A 182 6.84 -7.28 -3.65
N VAL A 183 6.85 -7.82 -2.43
CA VAL A 183 7.61 -9.06 -2.15
C VAL A 183 7.07 -10.22 -2.98
N LEU A 184 5.75 -10.35 -3.14
CA LEU A 184 5.16 -11.39 -3.98
C LEU A 184 5.56 -11.24 -5.45
N THR A 185 5.48 -10.03 -5.99
CA THR A 185 5.84 -9.73 -7.38
C THR A 185 7.29 -10.07 -7.65
N ASP A 186 8.20 -9.67 -6.75
CA ASP A 186 9.63 -9.91 -6.89
C ASP A 186 9.95 -11.41 -6.73
N VAL A 187 9.38 -12.09 -5.73
CA VAL A 187 9.60 -13.54 -5.54
C VAL A 187 9.08 -14.34 -6.73
N VAL A 188 7.87 -14.06 -7.20
CA VAL A 188 7.31 -14.77 -8.36
C VAL A 188 8.12 -14.46 -9.62
N PHE A 189 8.53 -13.21 -9.83
CA PHE A 189 9.34 -12.88 -10.99
C PHE A 189 10.73 -13.52 -10.95
N TRP A 190 11.52 -13.25 -9.91
CA TRP A 190 12.91 -13.66 -9.83
C TRP A 190 13.10 -15.15 -9.53
N CYS A 191 12.22 -15.77 -8.75
CA CYS A 191 12.37 -17.16 -8.33
C CYS A 191 11.50 -18.14 -9.15
N LEU A 192 10.46 -17.68 -9.82
CA LEU A 192 9.57 -18.55 -10.60
C LEU A 192 9.58 -18.20 -12.10
N LEU A 193 9.32 -16.96 -12.51
CA LEU A 193 9.24 -16.63 -13.94
C LEU A 193 10.62 -16.64 -14.61
N VAL A 194 11.60 -15.94 -14.04
CA VAL A 194 12.94 -15.81 -14.61
C VAL A 194 13.59 -17.19 -14.84
N PRO A 195 13.67 -18.12 -13.87
CA PRO A 195 14.29 -19.43 -14.09
C PRO A 195 13.57 -20.28 -15.14
N PHE A 196 12.24 -20.19 -15.24
CA PHE A 196 11.46 -20.93 -16.22
C PHE A 196 11.54 -20.32 -17.62
N LEU A 197 11.63 -18.99 -17.74
CA LEU A 197 11.69 -18.27 -19.01
C LEU A 197 13.13 -18.15 -19.57
N LEU A 198 14.16 -18.26 -18.73
CA LEU A 198 15.57 -18.23 -19.18
C LEU A 198 15.92 -19.39 -20.13
N GLY A 199 15.16 -20.49 -20.09
CA GLY A 199 15.30 -21.59 -21.04
C GLY A 199 14.99 -21.22 -22.50
N GLU A 200 14.31 -20.09 -22.74
CA GLU A 200 13.78 -19.69 -24.05
C GLU A 200 14.42 -18.42 -24.65
N ASN A 201 15.63 -18.03 -24.22
CA ASN A 201 16.32 -16.78 -24.60
C ASN A 201 15.68 -15.48 -24.05
N PHE A 202 14.89 -15.55 -22.98
CA PHE A 202 14.34 -14.35 -22.34
C PHE A 202 15.45 -13.50 -21.71
N GLN A 203 15.63 -12.27 -22.22
CA GLN A 203 16.53 -11.28 -21.64
C GLN A 203 15.76 -10.29 -20.77
N VAL A 204 16.17 -10.15 -19.50
CA VAL A 204 15.62 -9.14 -18.60
C VAL A 204 16.18 -7.78 -19.01
N SER A 205 15.37 -6.97 -19.70
CA SER A 205 15.75 -5.59 -20.01
C SER A 205 15.83 -4.75 -18.73
N LEU A 206 16.55 -3.62 -18.78
CA LEU A 206 16.64 -2.72 -17.63
C LEU A 206 15.26 -2.24 -17.17
N LEU A 207 14.34 -1.96 -18.09
CA LEU A 207 12.97 -1.54 -17.78
C LEU A 207 12.21 -2.65 -17.05
N ILE A 208 12.25 -3.88 -17.57
CA ILE A 208 11.58 -5.04 -16.96
C ILE A 208 12.20 -5.32 -15.57
N GLY A 209 13.53 -5.34 -15.46
CA GLY A 209 14.19 -5.48 -14.16
C GLY A 209 13.78 -4.38 -13.17
N SER A 210 13.67 -3.14 -13.64
CA SER A 210 13.30 -1.98 -12.81
C SER A 210 11.87 -2.07 -12.27
N ILE A 211 10.88 -2.43 -13.11
CA ILE A 211 9.49 -2.59 -12.64
C ILE A 211 9.32 -3.73 -11.63
N HIS A 212 10.24 -4.70 -11.63
CA HIS A 212 10.27 -5.88 -10.75
C HIS A 212 11.24 -5.76 -9.57
N ALA A 213 11.91 -4.62 -9.37
CA ALA A 213 12.84 -4.41 -8.26
C ALA A 213 12.58 -3.09 -7.54
N LEU A 214 12.25 -2.02 -8.27
CA LEU A 214 12.11 -0.69 -7.69
C LEU A 214 10.89 -0.56 -6.78
N ASN A 215 9.86 -1.39 -6.95
CA ASN A 215 8.74 -1.50 -6.00
C ASN A 215 9.24 -1.79 -4.59
N ALA A 216 10.07 -2.83 -4.43
CA ALA A 216 10.63 -3.21 -3.14
C ALA A 216 11.67 -2.19 -2.67
N VAL A 217 12.57 -1.72 -3.55
CA VAL A 217 13.62 -0.74 -3.19
C VAL A 217 13.00 0.55 -2.65
N PHE A 218 11.98 1.11 -3.31
CA PHE A 218 11.36 2.34 -2.85
C PHE A 218 10.61 2.14 -1.53
N LEU A 219 9.84 1.06 -1.39
CA LEU A 219 9.14 0.78 -0.12
C LEU A 219 10.10 0.53 1.05
N LEU A 220 11.21 -0.15 0.81
CA LEU A 220 12.23 -0.41 1.83
C LEU A 220 12.96 0.88 2.23
N GLY A 221 13.29 1.74 1.26
CA GLY A 221 13.88 3.04 1.56
C GLY A 221 12.93 3.94 2.34
N ASP A 222 11.64 4.00 1.98
CA ASP A 222 10.65 4.75 2.78
C ASP A 222 10.54 4.16 4.19
N THR A 223 10.49 2.83 4.30
CA THR A 223 10.47 2.13 5.58
C THR A 223 11.71 2.41 6.42
N ALA A 224 12.89 2.59 5.83
CA ALA A 224 14.08 2.95 6.59
C ALA A 224 14.01 4.37 7.19
N LEU A 225 13.31 5.29 6.53
CA LEU A 225 13.22 6.71 6.91
C LEU A 225 12.02 7.02 7.81
N ASN A 226 10.85 6.46 7.48
CA ASN A 226 9.56 6.78 8.08
C ASN A 226 9.39 6.18 9.48
N SER A 227 8.30 6.55 10.16
CA SER A 227 7.85 5.92 11.41
C SER A 227 6.56 5.11 11.37
N LEU A 228 6.20 4.61 10.20
CA LEU A 228 4.99 3.82 10.04
C LEU A 228 5.09 2.49 10.77
N SER A 229 4.01 2.12 11.45
CA SER A 229 3.86 0.79 12.03
C SER A 229 3.51 -0.22 10.95
N PHE A 230 3.97 -1.47 11.14
CA PHE A 230 3.62 -2.60 10.27
C PHE A 230 2.94 -3.70 11.10
N PRO A 231 1.66 -3.51 11.48
CA PRO A 231 0.94 -4.49 12.29
C PRO A 231 0.65 -5.75 11.49
N PHE A 232 0.74 -6.93 12.13
CA PHE A 232 0.39 -8.21 11.50
C PHE A 232 -1.03 -8.24 10.92
N GLY A 233 -1.98 -7.52 11.53
CA GLY A 233 -3.35 -7.37 11.01
C GLY A 233 -3.41 -6.75 9.61
N GLY A 234 -2.35 -6.05 9.18
CA GLY A 234 -2.25 -5.51 7.83
C GLY A 234 -2.23 -6.56 6.73
N PHE A 235 -1.95 -7.83 7.07
CA PHE A 235 -2.06 -8.97 6.17
C PHE A 235 -3.42 -9.03 5.44
N ALA A 236 -4.49 -8.61 6.10
CA ALA A 236 -5.83 -8.59 5.49
C ALA A 236 -5.91 -7.68 4.26
N TYR A 237 -5.22 -6.52 4.26
CA TYR A 237 -5.21 -5.62 3.09
C TYR A 237 -4.49 -6.24 1.90
N PHE A 238 -3.41 -6.97 2.16
CA PHE A 238 -2.68 -7.68 1.12
C PHE A 238 -3.52 -8.82 0.52
N VAL A 239 -4.20 -9.62 1.36
CA VAL A 239 -5.14 -10.66 0.90
C VAL A 239 -6.28 -10.06 0.08
N ALA A 240 -6.88 -8.95 0.54
CA ALA A 240 -7.96 -8.28 -0.18
C ALA A 240 -7.49 -7.76 -1.55
N PHE A 241 -6.28 -7.22 -1.64
CA PHE A 241 -5.69 -6.75 -2.90
C PHE A 241 -5.44 -7.91 -3.88
N GLY A 242 -4.87 -9.03 -3.41
CA GLY A 242 -4.69 -10.23 -4.22
C GLY A 242 -6.04 -10.79 -4.72
N GLY A 243 -7.04 -10.86 -3.83
CA GLY A 243 -8.40 -11.26 -4.19
C GLY A 243 -9.06 -10.37 -5.24
N LEU A 244 -8.90 -9.05 -5.11
CA LEU A 244 -9.39 -8.09 -6.10
C LEU A 244 -8.79 -8.34 -7.49
N TYR A 245 -7.48 -8.62 -7.55
CA TYR A 245 -6.82 -8.96 -8.80
C TYR A 245 -7.35 -10.26 -9.41
N VAL A 246 -7.56 -11.32 -8.61
CA VAL A 246 -8.14 -12.57 -9.12
C VAL A 246 -9.55 -12.36 -9.67
N ILE A 247 -10.41 -11.61 -8.95
CA ILE A 247 -11.76 -11.28 -9.41
C ILE A 247 -11.71 -10.52 -10.73
N PHE A 248 -10.81 -9.54 -10.85
CA PHE A 248 -10.57 -8.81 -12.10
C PHE A 248 -10.21 -9.78 -13.24
N GLN A 249 -9.24 -10.68 -13.02
CA GLN A 249 -8.82 -11.65 -14.04
C GLN A 249 -9.97 -12.55 -14.48
N TRP A 250 -10.72 -13.09 -13.53
CA TRP A 250 -11.86 -13.97 -13.85
C TRP A 250 -12.95 -13.23 -14.61
N THR A 251 -13.25 -11.99 -14.21
CA THR A 251 -14.26 -11.16 -14.88
C THR A 251 -13.86 -10.87 -16.32
N VAL A 252 -12.61 -10.45 -16.53
CA VAL A 252 -12.12 -10.13 -17.88
C VAL A 252 -12.01 -11.39 -18.74
N HIS A 253 -11.63 -12.53 -18.18
CA HIS A 253 -11.62 -13.80 -18.91
C HIS A 253 -13.04 -14.28 -19.28
N ALA A 254 -14.01 -14.06 -18.39
CA ALA A 254 -15.40 -14.42 -18.66
C ALA A 254 -16.05 -13.55 -19.75
N CYS A 255 -15.66 -12.27 -19.84
CA CYS A 255 -16.37 -11.28 -20.64
C CYS A 255 -15.62 -10.80 -21.90
N CYS A 256 -14.28 -10.85 -21.92
CA CYS A 256 -13.49 -10.08 -22.88
C CYS A 256 -12.39 -10.88 -23.58
N VAL A 257 -11.70 -11.80 -22.89
CA VAL A 257 -10.52 -12.49 -23.43
C VAL A 257 -10.52 -13.98 -23.11
N ASN A 258 -10.05 -14.81 -24.04
CA ASN A 258 -10.02 -16.27 -23.87
C ASN A 258 -8.65 -16.82 -23.42
N TRP A 259 -7.72 -15.96 -22.99
CA TRP A 259 -6.38 -16.34 -22.55
C TRP A 259 -6.13 -15.89 -21.10
N TRP A 260 -5.15 -16.50 -20.45
CA TRP A 260 -4.72 -16.14 -19.09
C TRP A 260 -3.34 -15.47 -19.12
N PRO A 261 -3.12 -14.40 -18.33
CA PRO A 261 -1.80 -13.76 -18.25
C PRO A 261 -0.74 -14.63 -17.60
N TYR A 262 -1.14 -15.61 -16.80
CA TYR A 262 -0.23 -16.57 -16.21
C TYR A 262 -0.80 -17.99 -16.31
N PRO A 263 0.06 -19.00 -16.58
CA PRO A 263 -0.38 -20.39 -16.69
C PRO A 263 -1.08 -20.92 -15.43
N PHE A 264 -0.69 -20.43 -14.24
CA PHE A 264 -1.27 -20.86 -12.97
C PHE A 264 -2.70 -20.35 -12.73
N PHE A 265 -3.25 -19.48 -13.59
CA PHE A 265 -4.67 -19.12 -13.57
C PHE A 265 -5.57 -20.10 -14.32
N GLU A 266 -5.00 -20.98 -15.14
CA GLU A 266 -5.72 -21.91 -16.00
C GLU A 266 -6.61 -22.89 -15.20
N LEU A 267 -7.94 -22.77 -15.36
CA LEU A 267 -8.94 -23.54 -14.61
C LEU A 267 -9.26 -24.89 -15.27
N SER A 268 -8.88 -25.09 -16.54
CA SER A 268 -9.15 -26.34 -17.24
C SER A 268 -8.33 -27.52 -16.72
N THR A 269 -7.22 -27.26 -16.01
CA THR A 269 -6.31 -28.28 -15.52
C THR A 269 -6.82 -28.93 -14.23
N PRO A 270 -6.61 -30.23 -13.99
CA PRO A 270 -6.99 -30.87 -12.72
C PRO A 270 -6.19 -30.32 -11.52
N TRP A 271 -5.05 -29.68 -11.79
CA TRP A 271 -4.15 -29.08 -10.79
C TRP A 271 -4.51 -27.65 -10.41
N ALA A 272 -5.53 -27.04 -11.05
CA ALA A 272 -5.92 -25.66 -10.78
C ALA A 272 -6.15 -25.36 -9.29
N PRO A 273 -6.87 -26.19 -8.51
CA PRO A 273 -7.04 -25.94 -7.08
C PRO A 273 -5.71 -25.85 -6.30
N LEU A 274 -4.71 -26.64 -6.67
CA LEU A 274 -3.40 -26.60 -6.03
C LEU A 274 -2.63 -25.33 -6.36
N TRP A 275 -2.73 -24.84 -7.60
CA TRP A 275 -2.14 -23.53 -7.97
C TRP A 275 -2.79 -22.38 -7.20
N TYR A 276 -4.11 -22.34 -7.13
CA TYR A 276 -4.84 -21.30 -6.40
C TYR A 276 -4.56 -21.37 -4.89
N LEU A 277 -4.46 -22.57 -4.32
CA LEU A 277 -4.06 -22.76 -2.93
C LEU A 277 -2.62 -22.31 -2.70
N GLY A 278 -1.69 -22.66 -3.60
CA GLY A 278 -0.30 -22.20 -3.54
C GLY A 278 -0.18 -20.68 -3.58
N LEU A 279 -0.94 -20.03 -4.47
CA LEU A 279 -1.03 -18.57 -4.55
C LEU A 279 -1.63 -17.96 -3.28
N ALA A 280 -2.62 -18.59 -2.65
CA ALA A 280 -3.14 -18.11 -1.37
C ALA A 280 -2.10 -18.26 -0.24
N VAL A 281 -1.40 -19.39 -0.19
CA VAL A 281 -0.40 -19.69 0.86
C VAL A 281 0.83 -18.81 0.75
N ILE A 282 1.34 -18.52 -0.45
CA ILE A 282 2.55 -17.69 -0.65
C ILE A 282 2.39 -16.25 -0.14
N HIS A 283 1.16 -15.75 0.03
CA HIS A 283 0.94 -14.45 0.67
C HIS A 283 1.50 -14.41 2.10
N ILE A 284 1.44 -15.52 2.83
CA ILE A 284 1.91 -15.62 4.23
C ILE A 284 3.41 -15.33 4.33
N PRO A 285 4.32 -16.07 3.66
CA PRO A 285 5.74 -15.77 3.71
C PRO A 285 6.08 -14.42 3.08
N CYS A 286 5.41 -13.98 2.01
CA CYS A 286 5.67 -12.65 1.42
C CYS A 286 5.42 -11.51 2.41
N TYR A 287 4.28 -11.53 3.11
CA TYR A 287 3.99 -10.55 4.15
C TYR A 287 4.92 -10.71 5.36
N GLY A 288 5.22 -11.96 5.73
CA GLY A 288 6.12 -12.31 6.83
C GLY A 288 7.54 -11.77 6.63
N ILE A 289 8.11 -11.90 5.42
CA ILE A 289 9.43 -11.37 5.07
C ILE A 289 9.48 -9.86 5.31
N TYR A 290 8.49 -9.13 4.80
CA TYR A 290 8.46 -7.68 4.99
C TYR A 290 8.29 -7.29 6.47
N ALA A 291 7.41 -8.00 7.20
CA ALA A 291 7.24 -7.80 8.65
C ALA A 291 8.55 -8.05 9.42
N LEU A 292 9.32 -9.06 9.03
CA LEU A 292 10.64 -9.34 9.62
C LEU A 292 11.64 -8.24 9.33
N ILE A 293 11.64 -7.65 8.13
CA ILE A 293 12.50 -6.51 7.79
C ILE A 293 12.15 -5.29 8.67
N VAL A 294 10.86 -4.99 8.83
CA VAL A 294 10.42 -3.90 9.72
C VAL A 294 10.83 -4.19 11.17
N LYS A 295 10.65 -5.42 11.65
CA LYS A 295 11.09 -5.83 13.00
C LYS A 295 12.62 -5.71 13.16
N ALA A 296 13.37 -6.08 12.13
CA ALA A 296 14.82 -5.96 12.10
C ALA A 296 15.26 -4.49 12.18
N LYS A 297 14.61 -3.58 11.46
CA LYS A 297 14.82 -2.12 11.56
C LYS A 297 14.73 -1.66 13.02
N TYR A 298 13.65 -2.00 13.72
CA TYR A 298 13.44 -1.60 15.12
C TYR A 298 14.39 -2.28 16.11
N SER A 299 14.91 -3.46 15.80
CA SER A 299 15.87 -4.15 16.67
C SER A 299 17.32 -3.72 16.43
N LEU A 300 17.69 -3.43 15.18
CA LEU A 300 19.08 -3.20 14.76
C LEU A 300 19.45 -1.72 14.76
N LEU A 301 18.63 -0.84 14.20
CA LEU A 301 18.98 0.58 14.04
C LEU A 301 19.18 1.33 15.36
N PRO A 302 18.41 1.08 16.44
CA PRO A 302 18.72 1.68 17.74
C PRO A 302 20.06 1.22 18.34
N ARG A 303 20.54 0.03 17.97
CA ARG A 303 21.85 -0.51 18.43
C ARG A 303 23.00 0.06 17.61
N LEU A 304 22.81 0.21 16.30
CA LEU A 304 23.82 0.75 15.38
C LEU A 304 23.95 2.28 15.48
N PHE A 305 22.84 2.99 15.72
CA PHE A 305 22.78 4.44 15.73
C PHE A 305 22.09 4.99 17.00
N PRO A 306 22.63 4.74 18.21
CA PRO A 306 21.96 5.05 19.48
C PRO A 306 21.68 6.54 19.69
N HIS A 307 22.49 7.43 19.09
CA HIS A 307 22.33 8.87 19.21
C HIS A 307 21.48 9.50 18.10
N ALA A 308 21.26 8.80 16.99
CA ALA A 308 20.55 9.33 15.83
C ALA A 308 19.15 8.71 15.66
N PHE A 309 18.94 7.46 16.08
CA PHE A 309 17.68 6.74 15.92
C PHE A 309 16.81 6.82 17.19
N VAL A 310 15.55 7.23 17.02
CA VAL A 310 14.56 7.33 18.11
C VAL A 310 14.00 5.93 18.41
N LYS A 311 14.21 5.43 19.62
CA LYS A 311 13.48 4.26 20.11
C LYS A 311 12.00 4.61 20.23
N SER A 312 11.14 4.00 19.42
CA SER A 312 9.73 3.88 19.75
C SER A 312 9.61 2.86 20.89
N PHE A 313 9.09 3.31 22.04
CA PHE A 313 8.71 2.42 23.14
C PHE A 313 7.30 1.88 22.91
#